data_AF-A0A9P6LVX0-F1
#
_entry.id   AF-A0A9P6LVX0-F1
#
_cell.length_a   1.000
_cell.length_b   1.000
_cell.length_c   1.000
_cell.angle_alpha   90.00
_cell.angle_beta   90.00
_cell.angle_gamma   90.00
#
_symmetry.space_group_name_H-M   'P 1'
#
loop_
_entity.id
_entity.type
_entity.pdbx_description
1 polymer ?
#
loop_
_entity_poly.entity_id
_entity_poly.type
_entity_poly.pdbx_seq_one_letter_code
_entity_poly.pdbx_strand_id
1 'polypeptide(L)'
;GTSIAWIVGVTFMSLDLAMDYTKQHDGQSPGLYFLTLVFPAAAVLIYVSLVSILVFRKLEEYKSLVYVALALVMFSVSQLIRFDASYTIASRTGGRVSGSFFAIFFDLVSVALLYKFWNTITDDTWGDCIF
;
A
#
# COMPACT_ATOMS: atom_id res chain seq x y z
N GLY A 1 -24.10 -8.72 -6.72
CA GLY A 1 -22.86 -8.64 -7.52
C GLY A 1 -21.63 -8.49 -6.65
N THR A 2 -21.59 -7.44 -5.83
CA THR A 2 -20.44 -7.06 -4.98
C THR A 2 -20.02 -8.11 -3.95
N SER A 3 -20.95 -8.86 -3.34
CA SER A 3 -20.63 -9.85 -2.31
C SER A 3 -19.85 -11.07 -2.83
N ILE A 4 -20.06 -11.46 -4.08
CA ILE A 4 -19.37 -12.62 -4.69
C ILE A 4 -17.91 -12.28 -4.94
N ALA A 5 -17.59 -11.04 -5.33
CA ALA A 5 -16.22 -10.59 -5.52
C ALA A 5 -15.40 -10.65 -4.21
N TRP A 6 -16.02 -10.27 -3.08
CA TRP A 6 -15.38 -10.38 -1.77
C TRP A 6 -15.13 -11.83 -1.35
N ILE A 7 -16.12 -12.71 -1.54
CA ILE A 7 -16.01 -14.12 -1.18
C ILE A 7 -14.94 -14.81 -2.02
N VAL A 8 -14.90 -14.55 -3.33
CA VAL A 8 -13.88 -15.10 -4.23
C VAL A 8 -12.48 -14.59 -3.86
N GLY A 9 -12.35 -13.29 -3.53
CA GLY A 9 -11.09 -12.72 -3.06
C GLY A 9 -10.59 -13.34 -1.75
N VAL A 10 -11.46 -13.45 -0.75
CA VAL A 10 -11.12 -14.05 0.56
C VAL A 10 -10.82 -15.55 0.42
N THR A 11 -11.55 -16.26 -0.43
CA THR A 11 -11.33 -17.70 -0.66
C THR A 11 -10.02 -17.96 -1.38
N PHE A 12 -9.67 -17.16 -2.39
CA PHE A 12 -8.37 -17.29 -3.08
C PHE A 12 -7.19 -16.99 -2.14
N MET A 13 -7.31 -15.95 -1.31
CA MET A 13 -6.30 -15.61 -0.29
C MET A 13 -6.15 -16.72 0.76
N SER A 14 -7.26 -17.33 1.19
CA SER A 14 -7.23 -18.43 2.17
C SER A 14 -6.65 -19.72 1.57
N LEU A 15 -6.89 -19.96 0.28
CA LEU A 15 -6.39 -21.14 -0.43
C LEU A 15 -4.87 -21.04 -0.67
N ASP A 16 -4.36 -19.85 -1.02
CA ASP A 16 -2.92 -19.61 -1.18
C ASP A 16 -2.16 -19.73 0.16
N LEU A 17 -2.79 -19.27 1.25
CA LEU A 17 -2.27 -19.42 2.62
C LEU A 17 -2.31 -20.88 3.12
N ALA A 18 -3.33 -21.65 2.73
CA ALA A 18 -3.50 -23.05 3.15
C ALA A 18 -2.63 -24.03 2.35
N MET A 19 -2.31 -23.68 1.09
CA MET A 19 -1.60 -24.57 0.18
C MET A 19 -0.07 -24.37 0.19
N ASP A 20 0.46 -23.43 0.98
CA ASP A 20 1.91 -23.20 1.15
C ASP A 20 2.68 -23.14 -0.19
N TYR A 21 2.06 -22.54 -1.23
CA TYR A 21 2.68 -22.47 -2.56
C TYR A 21 3.91 -21.55 -2.60
N THR A 22 4.09 -20.71 -1.58
CA THR A 22 5.34 -20.00 -1.30
C THR A 22 6.18 -20.83 -0.35
N LYS A 23 7.12 -21.58 -0.93
CA LYS A 23 8.03 -22.45 -0.19
C LYS A 23 8.69 -21.74 1.00
N GLN A 24 8.35 -22.22 2.17
CA GLN A 24 9.11 -22.28 3.41
C GLN A 24 10.61 -21.99 3.25
N HIS A 25 11.07 -20.87 3.81
CA HIS A 25 12.45 -20.73 4.27
C HIS A 25 12.44 -20.28 5.74
N ASP A 26 12.92 -21.19 6.60
CA ASP A 26 13.31 -21.04 8.01
C ASP A 26 12.47 -20.14 8.92
N GLY A 27 11.61 -20.80 9.70
CA GLY A 27 11.36 -20.44 11.11
C GLY A 27 10.43 -19.26 11.39
N GLN A 28 9.91 -18.56 10.38
CA GLN A 28 8.89 -17.52 10.57
C GLN A 28 7.50 -18.02 10.22
N SER A 29 6.50 -17.67 11.04
CA SER A 29 5.12 -18.09 10.80
C SER A 29 4.62 -17.51 9.46
N PRO A 30 4.22 -18.37 8.49
CA PRO A 30 3.82 -17.92 7.15
C PRO A 30 2.68 -16.88 7.20
N GLY A 31 1.80 -17.02 8.19
CA GLY A 31 0.71 -16.07 8.44
C GLY A 31 1.19 -14.65 8.70
N LEU A 32 2.24 -14.46 9.52
CA LEU A 32 2.69 -13.11 9.87
C LEU A 32 3.29 -12.39 8.65
N TYR A 33 4.04 -13.10 7.82
CA TYR A 33 4.58 -12.57 6.57
C TYR A 33 3.46 -12.16 5.59
N PHE A 34 2.47 -13.03 5.40
CA PHE A 34 1.35 -12.74 4.52
C PHE A 34 0.53 -11.52 4.99
N LEU A 35 0.19 -11.48 6.29
CA LEU A 35 -0.58 -10.40 6.89
C LEU A 35 0.13 -9.04 6.88
N THR A 36 1.47 -9.03 6.99
CA THR A 36 2.24 -7.78 7.11
C THR A 36 2.79 -7.27 5.79
N LEU A 37 2.88 -8.10 4.75
CA LEU A 37 3.48 -7.71 3.46
C LEU A 37 2.53 -7.94 2.28
N VAL A 38 1.99 -9.15 2.13
CA VAL A 38 1.18 -9.52 0.94
C VAL A 38 -0.20 -8.86 0.98
N PHE A 39 -0.89 -8.95 2.12
CA PHE A 39 -2.20 -8.33 2.31
C PHE A 39 -2.20 -6.81 2.09
N PRO A 40 -1.32 -6.02 2.74
CA PRO A 40 -1.31 -4.57 2.53
C PRO A 40 -0.89 -4.19 1.10
N ALA A 41 0.03 -4.93 0.47
CA ALA A 41 0.38 -4.69 -0.93
C ALA A 41 -0.81 -4.92 -1.87
N ALA A 42 -1.57 -5.99 -1.69
CA ALA A 42 -2.76 -6.29 -2.47
C ALA A 42 -3.85 -5.21 -2.28
N ALA A 43 -4.09 -4.78 -1.04
CA ALA A 43 -5.06 -3.72 -0.74
C ALA A 43 -4.71 -2.40 -1.44
N VAL A 44 -3.43 -2.02 -1.44
CA VAL A 44 -2.96 -0.80 -2.12
C VAL A 44 -3.10 -0.92 -3.64
N LEU A 45 -2.79 -2.08 -4.23
CA LEU A 45 -2.98 -2.30 -5.68
C LEU A 45 -4.45 -2.17 -6.10
N ILE A 46 -5.37 -2.73 -5.31
CA ILE A 46 -6.81 -2.59 -5.54
C ILE A 46 -7.22 -1.12 -5.43
N TYR A 47 -6.75 -0.43 -4.40
CA TYR A 47 -7.04 0.99 -4.19
C TYR A 47 -6.56 1.86 -5.38
N VAL A 48 -5.30 1.71 -5.80
CA VAL A 48 -4.74 2.46 -6.94
C VAL A 48 -5.47 2.12 -8.24
N SER A 49 -5.87 0.87 -8.44
CA SER A 49 -6.64 0.47 -9.63
C SER A 49 -8.01 1.16 -9.65
N LEU A 50 -8.74 1.15 -8.53
CA LEU A 50 -10.03 1.80 -8.41
C LEU A 50 -9.93 3.32 -8.60
N VAL A 51 -8.92 3.94 -7.99
CA VAL A 51 -8.67 5.38 -8.12
C VAL A 51 -8.28 5.75 -9.53
N SER A 52 -7.43 4.97 -10.18
CA SER A 52 -7.05 5.17 -11.58
C SER A 52 -8.28 5.13 -12.48
N ILE A 53 -9.13 4.11 -12.33
CA ILE A 53 -10.41 4.02 -13.06
C ILE A 53 -11.31 5.23 -12.77
N LEU A 54 -11.38 5.68 -11.51
CA LEU A 54 -12.16 6.84 -11.13
C LEU A 54 -11.67 8.10 -11.84
N VAL A 55 -10.36 8.40 -11.80
CA VAL A 55 -9.81 9.58 -12.47
C VAL A 55 -10.07 9.52 -13.97
N PHE A 56 -9.72 8.42 -14.65
CA PHE A 56 -9.95 8.28 -16.09
C PHE A 56 -11.42 8.38 -16.52
N ARG A 57 -12.38 8.04 -15.64
CA ARG A 57 -13.81 8.08 -15.99
C ARG A 57 -14.54 9.35 -15.54
N LYS A 58 -14.05 10.05 -14.51
CA LYS A 58 -14.78 11.14 -13.85
C LYS A 58 -14.06 12.48 -13.89
N LEU A 59 -12.73 12.52 -13.81
CA LEU A 59 -11.95 13.76 -13.73
C LEU A 59 -10.81 13.68 -14.75
N GLU A 60 -10.93 14.34 -15.90
CA GLU A 60 -9.86 14.48 -16.90
C GLU A 60 -8.67 15.34 -16.42
N GLU A 61 -8.44 15.40 -15.11
CA GLU A 61 -7.37 16.18 -14.51
C GLU A 61 -6.15 15.29 -14.21
N TYR A 62 -5.27 15.19 -15.21
CA TYR A 62 -4.06 14.37 -15.16
C TYR A 62 -3.09 14.74 -14.03
N LYS A 63 -3.21 15.94 -13.45
CA LYS A 63 -2.38 16.41 -12.33
C LYS A 63 -2.58 15.55 -11.07
N SER A 64 -3.80 15.06 -10.86
CA SER A 64 -4.17 14.27 -9.69
C SER A 64 -3.49 12.87 -9.70
N LEU A 65 -3.28 12.28 -10.88
CA LEU A 65 -2.63 10.97 -11.04
C LEU A 65 -1.16 10.96 -10.59
N VAL A 66 -0.45 12.10 -10.71
CA VAL A 66 0.97 12.20 -10.32
C VAL A 66 1.14 11.98 -8.80
N TYR A 67 0.22 12.49 -7.99
CA TYR A 67 0.25 12.32 -6.54
C TYR A 67 0.03 10.87 -6.11
N VAL A 68 -0.89 10.15 -6.77
CA VAL A 68 -1.15 8.72 -6.50
C VAL A 68 0.04 7.87 -6.93
N ALA A 69 0.65 8.16 -8.08
CA ALA A 69 1.84 7.46 -8.55
C ALA A 69 3.03 7.64 -7.60
N LEU A 70 3.26 8.88 -7.13
CA LEU A 70 4.33 9.17 -6.17
C LEU A 70 4.07 8.49 -4.81
N ALA A 71 2.82 8.47 -4.34
CA ALA A 71 2.44 7.76 -3.12
C ALA A 71 2.71 6.24 -3.23
N LEU A 72 2.38 5.62 -4.37
CA LEU A 72 2.65 4.21 -4.63
C LEU A 72 4.15 3.89 -4.55
N VAL A 73 4.99 4.74 -5.14
CA VAL A 73 6.45 4.57 -5.11
C VAL A 73 6.98 4.71 -3.68
N MET A 74 6.56 5.74 -2.93
CA MET A 74 6.93 5.92 -1.52
C MET A 74 6.50 4.73 -0.65
N PHE A 75 5.29 4.21 -0.86
CA PHE A 75 4.80 3.03 -0.16
C PHE A 75 5.65 1.79 -0.46
N SER A 76 5.98 1.56 -1.74
CA SER A 76 6.81 0.43 -2.18
C SER A 76 8.20 0.48 -1.55
N VAL A 77 8.82 1.67 -1.51
CA VAL A 77 10.11 1.89 -0.82
C VAL A 77 10.00 1.58 0.67
N SER A 78 8.91 1.99 1.32
CA SER A 78 8.65 1.71 2.74
C SER A 78 8.57 0.20 3.03
N GLN A 79 7.89 -0.56 2.16
CA GLN A 79 7.78 -2.02 2.30
C GLN A 79 9.12 -2.73 2.11
N LEU A 80 9.96 -2.28 1.16
CA LEU A 80 11.31 -2.83 0.95
C LEU A 80 12.20 -2.66 2.20
N ILE A 81 12.15 -1.49 2.83
CA ILE A 81 12.92 -1.21 4.06
C ILE A 81 12.41 -2.08 5.24
N ARG A 82 11.10 -2.31 5.33
CA ARG A 82 10.50 -3.19 6.37
C ARG A 82 10.91 -4.65 6.18
N PHE A 83 10.99 -5.12 4.93
CA PHE A 83 11.42 -6.48 4.62
C PHE A 83 12.90 -6.71 4.95
N ASP A 84 13.76 -5.76 4.56
CA ASP A 84 15.20 -5.83 4.85
C ASP A 84 15.53 -5.74 6.35
N ALA A 85 14.69 -5.04 7.13
CA ALA A 85 14.79 -5.03 8.58
C ALA A 85 14.66 -6.44 9.20
N SER A 86 13.91 -7.37 8.59
CA SER A 86 13.79 -8.75 9.07
C SER A 86 15.12 -9.51 8.96
N TYR A 87 15.89 -9.28 7.89
CA TYR A 87 17.24 -9.87 7.71
C TYR A 87 18.27 -9.25 8.68
N THR A 88 18.14 -7.95 8.93
CA THR A 88 19.05 -7.23 9.84
C THR A 88 18.87 -7.63 11.30
N ILE A 89 17.67 -8.04 11.74
CA ILE A 89 17.40 -8.49 13.12
C ILE A 89 18.15 -9.79 13.45
N ALA A 90 18.37 -10.68 12.47
CA ALA A 90 19.15 -11.89 12.68
C ALA A 90 20.66 -11.64 12.81
N SER A 91 21.17 -10.47 12.39
CA SER A 91 22.62 -10.23 12.26
C SER A 91 23.18 -9.03 13.03
N ARG A 92 22.36 -8.06 13.48
CA ARG A 92 22.87 -6.78 13.99
C ARG A 92 22.17 -6.29 15.26
N THR A 93 22.31 -7.02 16.35
CA THR A 93 22.18 -6.46 17.71
C THR A 93 23.34 -5.48 17.96
N GLY A 94 23.24 -4.24 17.46
CA GLY A 94 24.33 -3.27 17.61
C GLY A 94 24.20 -1.88 17.00
N GLY A 95 23.07 -1.50 16.38
CA GLY A 95 22.87 -0.16 15.82
C GLY A 95 21.50 0.41 16.16
N ARG A 96 21.45 1.40 17.06
CA ARG A 96 20.23 1.95 17.71
C ARG A 96 19.30 2.76 16.79
N VAL A 97 19.57 2.85 15.48
CA VAL A 97 18.67 3.50 14.52
C VAL A 97 18.12 2.43 13.60
N SER A 98 16.91 1.98 13.93
CA SER A 98 16.21 0.90 13.23
C SER A 98 15.80 1.34 11.83
N GLY A 99 16.07 0.52 10.81
CA GLY A 99 15.49 0.69 9.46
C GLY A 99 13.96 0.87 9.50
N SER A 100 13.31 0.34 10.55
CA SER A 100 11.90 0.54 10.86
C SER A 100 11.48 2.01 11.04
N PHE A 101 12.32 2.88 11.62
CA PHE A 101 11.98 4.31 11.77
C PHE A 101 11.89 5.01 10.42
N PHE A 102 12.88 4.74 9.55
CA PHE A 102 12.90 5.28 8.20
C PHE A 102 11.74 4.72 7.37
N ALA A 103 11.45 3.42 7.48
CA ALA A 103 10.27 2.84 6.84
C ALA A 103 8.96 3.55 7.24
N ILE A 104 8.74 3.83 8.53
CA ILE A 104 7.53 4.51 8.99
C ILE A 104 7.49 5.96 8.48
N PHE A 105 8.63 6.63 8.40
CA PHE A 105 8.70 7.99 7.85
C PHE A 105 8.26 8.04 6.37
N PHE A 106 8.76 7.13 5.52
CA PHE A 106 8.35 7.08 4.10
C PHE A 106 6.88 6.68 3.94
N ASP A 107 6.38 5.82 4.82
CA ASP A 107 4.97 5.41 4.85
C ASP A 107 4.08 6.61 5.19
N LEU A 108 4.50 7.44 6.15
CA LEU A 108 3.81 8.69 6.51
C LEU A 108 3.79 9.69 5.34
N VAL A 109 4.91 9.81 4.60
CA VAL A 109 4.96 10.65 3.39
C VAL A 109 4.03 10.12 2.30
N SER A 110 3.93 8.79 2.14
CA SER A 110 2.95 8.18 1.22
C SER A 110 1.52 8.58 1.56
N VAL A 111 1.13 8.48 2.83
CA VAL A 111 -0.22 8.87 3.29
C VAL A 111 -0.45 10.38 3.13
N ALA A 112 0.56 11.21 3.35
CA ALA A 112 0.45 12.65 3.14
C ALA A 112 0.23 13.02 1.65
N LEU A 113 0.89 12.32 0.73
CA LEU A 113 0.66 12.48 -0.72
C LEU A 113 -0.74 12.03 -1.12
N LEU A 114 -1.23 10.94 -0.50
CA LEU A 114 -2.61 10.51 -0.68
C LEU A 114 -3.61 11.57 -0.17
N TYR A 115 -3.34 12.18 0.98
CA TYR A 115 -4.17 13.27 1.49
C TYR A 115 -4.20 14.47 0.52
N LYS A 116 -3.05 14.86 -0.05
CA LYS A 116 -3.01 15.91 -1.09
C LYS A 116 -3.82 15.54 -2.33
N PHE A 117 -3.75 14.29 -2.77
CA PHE A 117 -4.56 13.77 -3.87
C PHE A 117 -6.06 13.95 -3.58
N TRP A 118 -6.53 13.63 -2.37
CA TRP A 118 -7.93 13.80 -1.99
C TRP A 118 -8.34 15.26 -1.92
N ASN A 119 -7.44 16.11 -1.39
CA ASN A 119 -7.68 17.53 -1.31
C ASN A 119 -7.82 18.15 -2.71
N THR A 120 -7.01 17.71 -3.67
CA THR A 120 -7.09 18.18 -5.07
C THR A 120 -8.45 17.85 -5.68
N ILE A 121 -8.98 16.64 -5.45
CA ILE A 121 -10.32 16.26 -5.95
C ILE A 121 -11.45 17.08 -5.31
N THR A 122 -11.27 17.51 -4.06
CA THR A 122 -12.35 18.14 -3.28
C THR A 122 -12.36 19.66 -3.42
N ASP A 123 -11.19 20.30 -3.56
CA ASP A 123 -11.06 21.76 -3.64
C ASP A 123 -11.58 22.37 -4.96
N ASP A 124 -11.69 21.59 -6.03
CA ASP A 124 -12.16 22.08 -7.35
C ASP A 124 -13.63 22.52 -7.39
N THR A 125 -14.38 22.40 -6.28
CA THR A 125 -15.83 22.67 -6.26
C THR A 125 -16.29 23.81 -5.34
N TRP A 126 -15.38 24.48 -4.63
CA TRP A 126 -15.76 25.45 -3.58
C TRP A 126 -15.30 26.90 -3.80
N GLY A 127 -14.62 27.21 -4.91
CA GLY A 127 -14.03 28.54 -5.18
C GLY A 127 -14.75 29.45 -6.17
N ASP A 128 -15.56 28.91 -7.09
CA ASP A 128 -16.11 29.70 -8.22
C ASP A 128 -17.47 30.37 -7.93
N CYS A 129 -17.87 30.46 -6.66
CA CYS A 129 -19.13 31.09 -6.23
C CYS A 129 -18.93 32.31 -5.31
N ILE A 130 -17.86 33.09 -5.49
CA ILE A 130 -17.75 34.43 -4.89
C ILE A 130 -17.25 35.47 -5.91
N PHE A 131 -18.26 36.14 -6.49
CA PHE A 131 -18.32 37.38 -7.29
C PHE A 131 -17.88 37.35 -8.76
#